data_AF-A0A8W8KDK6-F1
#
_entry.id   AF-A0A8W8KDK6-F1
#
_cell.length_a   1.000
_cell.length_b   1.000
_cell.length_c   1.000
_cell.angle_alpha   90.00
_cell.angle_beta   90.00
_cell.angle_gamma   90.00
#
_symmetry.space_group_name_H-M   'P 1'
#
loop_
_entity.id
_entity.type
_entity.pdbx_description
1 polymer ?
#
loop_
_entity_poly.entity_id
_entity_poly.type
_entity_poly.pdbx_seq_one_letter_code
_entity_poly.pdbx_strand_id
1 'polypeptide(L)'
;MSSVYPTTVHEWMNAIRRPTPYRVGNARLHLKTRTLVYSVMFLAAVIILMIFIIPSRRVSRETCIDEGIHLETNYDYTYPLSPPQKIGDGLMFKIGLIADLDQNSKSDKKKNTWISYLHEGNLTISQTYDYADFQLDENPYLLKSSLSQGGRGMELSELLVFDGKLCAVDDRTGVVYHIVKRQMIPWVVLADGDGNTPKGFKSEWATVKNNRMYVGGLGKEWTSIEGVVENLNPQWVKSIGPGGDVRHEDWHVYYNNMKKAADIQFPGYIIHESGGWSEIHQRWFFLPRRASHLRYTEKEDERRGTDLMFIANEKFTDIKVKHIGELSKTRGFSSFKFIPETNDQVIVALKSEEVSGKIASYLTIFKIDGKIILKEKYVGDVKYEGIEFI
;
A
#
# COMPACT_ATOMS: atom_id res chain seq x y z
N MET A 1 58.04 -77.20 59.22
CA MET A 1 57.41 -76.06 59.93
C MET A 1 58.42 -74.92 59.96
N SER A 2 58.32 -74.00 59.00
CA SER A 2 59.01 -72.71 59.03
C SER A 2 57.94 -71.64 59.25
N SER A 3 58.10 -70.85 60.29
CA SER A 3 57.17 -69.77 60.71
C SER A 3 56.78 -68.88 59.52
N VAL A 4 55.48 -68.68 59.32
CA VAL A 4 54.86 -67.89 58.23
C VAL A 4 54.69 -66.42 58.62
N TYR A 5 55.25 -66.00 59.76
CA TYR A 5 55.13 -64.63 60.25
C TYR A 5 56.47 -63.88 60.28
N PRO A 6 56.50 -62.63 59.78
CA PRO A 6 57.72 -61.83 59.70
C PRO A 6 58.27 -61.52 61.09
N THR A 7 59.58 -61.73 61.29
CA THR A 7 60.24 -61.67 62.60
C THR A 7 61.05 -60.38 62.80
N THR A 8 61.07 -59.48 61.81
CA THR A 8 61.74 -58.18 61.92
C THR A 8 60.81 -57.02 61.56
N VAL A 9 61.07 -55.84 62.14
CA VAL A 9 60.30 -54.60 61.88
C VAL A 9 60.33 -54.23 60.39
N HIS A 10 61.43 -54.52 59.71
CA HIS A 10 61.59 -54.24 58.28
C HIS A 10 60.68 -55.13 57.41
N GLU A 11 60.47 -56.39 57.80
CA GLU A 11 59.54 -57.29 57.11
C GLU A 11 58.07 -56.93 57.35
N TRP A 12 57.73 -56.44 58.56
CA TRP A 12 56.40 -55.90 58.85
C TRP A 12 56.09 -54.66 58.00
N MET A 13 57.04 -53.75 57.84
CA MET A 13 56.87 -52.57 56.99
C MET A 13 56.67 -52.93 55.51
N ASN A 14 57.28 -54.02 55.04
CA ASN A 14 57.07 -54.52 53.68
C ASN A 14 55.75 -55.27 53.50
N ALA A 15 55.19 -55.89 54.54
CA ALA A 15 53.88 -56.53 54.48
C ALA A 15 52.73 -55.50 54.45
N ILE A 16 52.86 -54.39 55.19
CA ILE A 16 51.85 -53.31 55.25
C ILE A 16 51.82 -52.46 53.96
N ARG A 17 52.94 -52.41 53.21
CA ARG A 17 53.04 -51.67 51.94
C ARG A 17 52.56 -52.43 50.70
N ARG A 18 52.10 -53.69 50.82
CA ARG A 18 51.55 -54.42 49.68
C ARG A 18 50.13 -53.92 49.39
N PRO A 19 49.85 -53.37 48.19
CA PRO A 19 48.49 -52.99 47.84
C PRO A 19 47.60 -54.23 47.83
N THR A 20 46.40 -54.12 48.39
CA THR A 20 45.38 -55.18 48.35
C THR A 20 45.05 -55.51 46.89
N PRO A 21 45.10 -56.78 46.45
CA PRO A 21 44.73 -57.12 45.09
C PRO A 21 43.21 -57.03 44.96
N TYR A 22 42.71 -55.88 44.50
CA TYR A 22 41.34 -55.78 44.05
C TYR A 22 41.27 -56.27 42.60
N ARG A 23 40.41 -57.27 42.36
CA ARG A 23 40.19 -57.84 41.04
C ARG A 23 39.19 -56.93 40.32
N VAL A 24 39.68 -56.00 39.49
CA VAL A 24 38.81 -55.26 38.57
C VAL A 24 38.31 -56.24 37.52
N GLY A 25 37.05 -56.66 37.63
CA GLY A 25 36.38 -57.38 36.57
C GLY A 25 36.38 -56.49 35.33
N ASN A 26 37.13 -56.88 34.30
CA ASN A 26 37.15 -56.21 33.01
C ASN A 26 35.82 -56.55 32.32
N ALA A 27 34.73 -55.88 32.71
CA ALA A 27 33.43 -56.01 32.07
C ALA A 27 33.50 -55.30 30.71
N ARG A 28 34.22 -55.90 29.76
CA ARG A 28 34.14 -55.52 28.35
C ARG A 28 32.75 -55.90 27.88
N LEU A 29 31.88 -54.90 27.81
CA LEU A 29 30.52 -55.03 27.32
C LEU A 29 30.62 -55.38 25.83
N HIS A 30 30.62 -56.67 25.51
CA HIS A 30 30.63 -57.16 24.14
C HIS A 30 29.24 -56.94 23.54
N LEU A 31 28.99 -55.71 23.11
CA LEU A 31 27.80 -55.36 22.37
C LEU A 31 27.90 -56.01 20.99
N LYS A 32 27.26 -57.17 20.81
CA LYS A 32 27.22 -57.84 19.51
C LYS A 32 26.61 -56.86 18.51
N THR A 33 27.31 -56.59 17.41
CA THR A 33 26.87 -55.60 16.40
C THR A 33 25.45 -55.88 15.91
N ARG A 34 25.06 -57.16 15.86
CA ARG A 34 23.69 -57.58 15.53
C ARG A 34 22.65 -57.05 16.52
N THR A 35 22.92 -57.05 17.82
CA THR A 35 21.99 -56.51 18.82
C THR A 35 21.83 -55.00 18.66
N LEU A 36 22.92 -54.27 18.39
CA LEU A 36 22.86 -52.83 18.10
C LEU A 36 22.00 -52.56 16.85
N VAL A 37 22.21 -53.32 15.77
CA VAL A 37 21.44 -53.19 14.53
C VAL A 37 19.95 -53.47 14.78
N TYR A 38 19.61 -54.52 15.53
CA TYR A 38 18.21 -54.80 15.88
C TYR A 38 17.59 -53.73 16.76
N SER A 39 18.33 -53.17 17.71
CA SER A 39 17.85 -52.06 18.54
C SER A 39 17.59 -50.80 17.72
N VAL A 40 18.45 -50.47 16.76
CA VAL A 40 18.27 -49.34 15.84
C VAL A 40 17.06 -49.56 14.92
N MET A 41 16.92 -50.76 14.35
CA MET A 41 15.76 -51.12 13.53
C MET A 41 14.45 -51.06 14.32
N PHE A 42 14.46 -51.53 15.57
CA PHE A 42 13.31 -51.46 16.46
C PHE A 42 12.95 -50.00 16.78
N LEU A 43 13.94 -49.16 17.10
CA LEU A 43 13.71 -47.74 17.33
C LEU A 43 13.15 -47.03 16.10
N ALA A 44 13.68 -47.32 14.91
CA ALA A 44 13.16 -46.80 13.65
C ALA A 44 11.72 -47.24 13.39
N ALA A 45 11.40 -48.51 13.64
CA ALA A 45 10.04 -49.04 13.51
C ALA A 45 9.07 -48.37 14.50
N VAL A 46 9.50 -48.13 15.74
CA VAL A 46 8.71 -47.40 16.75
C VAL A 46 8.49 -45.94 16.35
N ILE A 47 9.50 -45.27 15.78
CA ILE A 47 9.37 -43.89 15.27
C ILE A 47 8.40 -43.85 14.09
N ILE A 48 8.51 -44.80 13.15
CA ILE A 48 7.59 -44.91 12.01
C ILE A 48 6.16 -45.17 12.51
N LEU A 49 5.99 -46.09 13.46
CA LEU A 49 4.70 -46.36 14.09
C LEU A 49 4.15 -45.10 14.81
N MET A 50 4.99 -44.34 15.51
CA MET A 50 4.59 -43.05 16.07
C MET A 50 4.15 -42.07 14.98
N ILE A 51 4.84 -41.97 13.85
CA ILE A 51 4.43 -41.10 12.73
C ILE A 51 3.05 -41.53 12.18
N PHE A 52 2.74 -42.83 12.16
CA PHE A 52 1.45 -43.35 11.73
C PHE A 52 0.33 -43.26 12.79
N ILE A 53 0.68 -43.28 14.09
CA ILE A 53 -0.28 -43.18 15.21
C ILE A 53 -0.51 -41.73 15.64
N ILE A 54 0.46 -40.83 15.44
CA ILE A 54 0.21 -39.39 15.51
C ILE A 54 -0.90 -39.16 14.48
N PRO A 55 -2.11 -38.74 14.91
CA PRO A 55 -3.16 -38.45 13.96
C PRO A 55 -2.54 -37.45 13.00
N SER A 56 -2.41 -37.83 11.73
CA SER A 56 -2.10 -36.84 10.72
C SER A 56 -3.12 -35.77 10.98
N ARG A 57 -2.69 -34.58 11.39
CA ARG A 57 -3.45 -33.39 11.06
C ARG A 57 -3.40 -33.38 9.53
N ARG A 58 -4.25 -34.21 8.88
CA ARG A 58 -5.18 -33.65 7.94
C ARG A 58 -5.69 -32.46 8.72
N VAL A 59 -5.13 -31.31 8.39
CA VAL A 59 -5.91 -30.09 8.39
C VAL A 59 -7.11 -30.51 7.55
N SER A 60 -8.08 -31.12 8.23
CA SER A 60 -9.45 -30.96 7.87
C SER A 60 -9.49 -29.48 7.60
N ARG A 61 -9.77 -29.13 6.37
CA ARG A 61 -10.44 -27.90 6.05
C ARG A 61 -11.81 -28.02 6.75
N GLU A 62 -11.79 -28.13 8.10
CA GLU A 62 -12.69 -27.37 8.93
C GLU A 62 -12.51 -26.01 8.32
N THR A 63 -13.49 -25.66 7.50
CA THR A 63 -14.04 -24.33 7.53
C THR A 63 -13.71 -23.79 8.90
N CYS A 64 -12.66 -22.97 8.98
CA CYS A 64 -12.85 -21.69 9.61
C CYS A 64 -14.19 -21.24 9.00
N ILE A 65 -15.27 -21.59 9.70
CA ILE A 65 -16.31 -20.62 9.90
C ILE A 65 -15.48 -19.50 10.48
N ASP A 66 -15.08 -18.62 9.57
CA ASP A 66 -14.96 -17.22 9.84
C ASP A 66 -16.27 -16.90 10.58
N GLU A 67 -16.28 -17.17 11.89
CA GLU A 67 -16.69 -16.17 12.83
C GLU A 67 -15.54 -15.14 12.78
N GLY A 68 -15.28 -14.48 11.64
CA GLY A 68 -16.29 -13.75 10.93
C GLY A 68 -17.18 -13.16 11.99
N ILE A 69 -16.58 -12.31 12.82
CA ILE A 69 -17.29 -11.12 13.23
C ILE A 69 -17.70 -10.50 11.88
N HIS A 70 -18.81 -10.99 11.32
CA HIS A 70 -19.75 -10.22 10.55
C HIS A 70 -20.21 -9.16 11.54
N LEU A 71 -19.31 -8.23 11.82
CA LEU A 71 -19.68 -6.86 11.99
C LEU A 71 -20.40 -6.63 10.67
N GLU A 72 -21.73 -6.78 10.71
CA GLU A 72 -22.62 -5.99 9.89
C GLU A 72 -22.22 -4.54 10.18
N THR A 73 -21.10 -4.15 9.59
CA THR A 73 -20.76 -2.76 9.38
C THR A 73 -21.86 -2.36 8.42
N ASN A 74 -22.88 -1.71 8.96
CA ASN A 74 -23.77 -0.89 8.16
C ASN A 74 -22.87 0.13 7.47
N TYR A 75 -22.39 -0.24 6.28
CA TYR A 75 -21.54 0.60 5.47
C TYR A 75 -22.36 1.82 5.08
N ASP A 76 -21.86 3.01 5.41
CA ASP A 76 -22.54 4.23 5.04
C ASP A 76 -22.23 4.57 3.57
N TYR A 77 -23.24 4.37 2.72
CA TYR A 77 -23.18 4.65 1.29
C TYR A 77 -23.39 6.12 0.93
N THR A 78 -23.42 7.04 1.90
CA THR A 78 -23.58 8.48 1.63
C THR A 78 -22.45 8.98 0.73
N TYR A 79 -22.79 9.28 -0.52
CA TYR A 79 -21.89 9.86 -1.51
C TYR A 79 -22.68 10.69 -2.55
N PRO A 80 -22.26 11.94 -2.84
CA PRO A 80 -21.31 12.76 -2.08
C PRO A 80 -21.73 13.01 -0.64
N LEU A 81 -20.85 13.57 0.20
CA LEU A 81 -21.19 13.88 1.60
C LEU A 81 -22.24 15.01 1.70
N SER A 82 -22.20 15.98 0.80
CA SER A 82 -23.22 17.01 0.66
C SER A 82 -24.13 16.72 -0.54
N PRO A 83 -25.47 16.76 -0.37
CA PRO A 83 -26.39 16.54 -1.49
C PRO A 83 -26.16 17.53 -2.65
N PRO A 84 -26.18 17.06 -3.90
CA PRO A 84 -26.09 17.92 -5.08
C PRO A 84 -27.20 18.98 -5.10
N GLN A 85 -26.88 20.18 -5.55
CA GLN A 85 -27.83 21.28 -5.69
C GLN A 85 -28.19 21.49 -7.16
N LYS A 86 -29.49 21.61 -7.46
CA LYS A 86 -29.94 21.97 -8.81
C LYS A 86 -29.69 23.46 -9.07
N ILE A 87 -29.02 23.78 -10.17
CA ILE A 87 -28.77 25.16 -10.60
C ILE A 87 -29.10 25.30 -12.10
N GLY A 88 -30.14 26.07 -12.42
CA GLY A 88 -30.68 26.14 -13.78
C GLY A 88 -30.99 24.73 -14.33
N ASP A 89 -30.41 24.43 -15.49
CA ASP A 89 -30.50 23.11 -16.17
C ASP A 89 -29.30 22.20 -15.86
N GLY A 90 -28.62 22.42 -14.73
CA GLY A 90 -27.45 21.66 -14.31
C GLY A 90 -27.48 21.26 -12.84
N LEU A 91 -26.37 20.68 -12.41
CA LEU A 91 -26.10 20.31 -11.01
C LEU A 91 -24.85 21.04 -10.53
N MET A 92 -24.84 21.38 -9.26
CA MET A 92 -23.71 21.92 -8.54
C MET A 92 -23.38 20.99 -7.38
N PHE A 93 -22.10 20.69 -7.22
CA PHE A 93 -21.58 19.81 -6.19
C PHE A 93 -20.54 20.55 -5.35
N LYS A 94 -20.54 20.33 -4.04
CA LYS A 94 -19.43 20.76 -3.18
C LYS A 94 -18.23 19.86 -3.47
N ILE A 95 -17.05 20.46 -3.63
CA ILE A 95 -15.80 19.75 -3.87
C ILE A 95 -14.74 20.17 -2.84
N GLY A 96 -13.81 19.26 -2.56
CA GLY A 96 -12.60 19.52 -1.79
C GLY A 96 -11.36 19.13 -2.57
N LEU A 97 -10.31 19.94 -2.45
CA LEU A 97 -8.98 19.66 -2.99
C LEU A 97 -7.97 19.60 -1.84
N ILE A 98 -7.18 18.53 -1.76
CA ILE A 98 -6.16 18.36 -0.71
C ILE A 98 -4.76 18.63 -1.25
N ALA A 99 -3.96 19.37 -0.49
CA ALA A 99 -2.61 19.75 -0.91
C ALA A 99 -1.53 18.82 -0.34
N ASP A 100 -0.58 18.46 -1.19
CA ASP A 100 0.75 18.01 -0.78
C ASP A 100 1.72 19.18 -0.90
N LEU A 101 2.43 19.47 0.19
CA LEU A 101 3.43 20.54 0.28
C LEU A 101 4.86 19.99 0.30
N ASP A 102 5.03 18.68 0.09
CA ASP A 102 6.29 17.96 0.26
C ASP A 102 6.93 18.30 1.63
N GLN A 103 8.23 18.59 1.63
CA GLN A 103 8.98 18.99 2.81
C GLN A 103 8.52 20.33 3.40
N ASN A 104 7.83 21.18 2.62
CA ASN A 104 7.28 22.46 3.10
C ASN A 104 6.02 22.26 3.96
N SER A 105 5.52 21.03 4.09
CA SER A 105 4.51 20.68 5.09
C SER A 105 4.98 20.93 6.52
N LYS A 106 6.29 20.91 6.80
CA LYS A 106 6.80 21.13 8.16
C LYS A 106 6.60 22.58 8.58
N SER A 107 5.86 22.81 9.67
CA SER A 107 5.54 24.14 10.15
C SER A 107 6.73 24.80 10.89
N ASP A 108 7.16 25.96 10.41
CA ASP A 108 8.17 26.80 11.09
C ASP A 108 7.67 27.42 12.40
N LYS A 109 6.35 27.54 12.58
CA LYS A 109 5.73 28.24 13.72
C LYS A 109 5.66 27.38 14.98
N LYS A 110 5.65 26.06 14.84
CA LYS A 110 5.43 25.12 15.93
C LYS A 110 6.23 23.84 15.70
N LYS A 111 7.04 23.46 16.68
CA LYS A 111 7.83 22.23 16.65
C LYS A 111 6.94 21.00 16.47
N ASN A 112 7.45 19.99 15.77
CA ASN A 112 6.77 18.70 15.53
C ASN A 112 5.34 18.89 15.04
N THR A 113 5.14 19.80 14.08
CA THR A 113 3.85 20.06 13.47
C THR A 113 4.05 20.09 11.96
N TRP A 114 3.22 19.33 11.25
CA TRP A 114 3.14 19.34 9.81
C TRP A 114 1.74 19.81 9.39
N ILE A 115 1.66 20.42 8.22
CA ILE A 115 0.47 21.10 7.72
C ILE A 115 0.15 20.69 6.29
N SER A 116 -1.12 20.79 5.95
CA SER A 116 -1.65 20.68 4.59
C SER A 116 -2.83 21.66 4.47
N TYR A 117 -3.40 21.77 3.28
CA TYR A 117 -4.53 22.63 2.96
C TYR A 117 -5.67 21.81 2.35
N LEU A 118 -6.88 22.01 2.87
CA LEU A 118 -8.12 21.59 2.22
C LEU A 118 -8.78 22.81 1.57
N HIS A 119 -8.80 22.86 0.25
CA HIS A 119 -9.41 23.93 -0.52
C HIS A 119 -10.80 23.49 -0.98
N GLU A 120 -11.82 24.06 -0.36
CA GLU A 120 -13.21 23.75 -0.70
C GLU A 120 -13.71 24.65 -1.83
N GLY A 121 -14.72 24.20 -2.55
CA GLY A 121 -15.34 24.95 -3.64
C GLY A 121 -16.60 24.29 -4.15
N ASN A 122 -17.10 24.75 -5.28
CA ASN A 122 -18.23 24.17 -5.99
C ASN A 122 -17.86 23.86 -7.44
N LEU A 123 -18.33 22.73 -7.94
CA LEU A 123 -18.26 22.34 -9.36
C LEU A 123 -19.67 22.32 -9.93
N THR A 124 -19.88 22.97 -11.07
CA THR A 124 -21.16 22.98 -11.79
C THR A 124 -21.03 22.24 -13.11
N ILE A 125 -22.03 21.44 -13.47
CA ILE A 125 -22.12 20.74 -14.75
C ILE A 125 -23.53 20.84 -15.34
N SER A 126 -23.61 21.06 -16.65
CA SER A 126 -24.84 21.04 -17.44
C SER A 126 -25.42 19.62 -17.59
N GLN A 127 -26.73 19.47 -17.71
CA GLN A 127 -27.38 18.16 -17.96
C GLN A 127 -26.93 17.49 -19.28
N THR A 128 -26.52 18.28 -20.28
CA THR A 128 -26.04 17.79 -21.58
C THR A 128 -24.55 17.42 -21.59
N TYR A 129 -23.83 17.70 -20.49
CA TYR A 129 -22.39 17.50 -20.34
C TYR A 129 -21.59 18.18 -21.46
N ASP A 130 -22.00 19.37 -21.88
CA ASP A 130 -21.28 20.22 -22.85
C ASP A 130 -20.61 21.42 -22.19
N TYR A 131 -21.08 21.79 -20.99
CA TYR A 131 -20.53 22.84 -20.14
C TYR A 131 -20.29 22.33 -18.73
N ALA A 132 -19.14 22.71 -18.16
CA ALA A 132 -18.84 22.58 -16.75
C ALA A 132 -17.91 23.71 -16.30
N ASP A 133 -17.98 24.10 -15.03
CA ASP A 133 -17.09 25.07 -14.43
C ASP A 133 -16.89 24.78 -12.93
N PHE A 134 -15.92 25.43 -12.31
CA PHE A 134 -15.74 25.37 -10.86
C PHE A 134 -15.34 26.72 -10.29
N GLN A 135 -15.65 26.90 -9.01
CA GLN A 135 -15.22 28.05 -8.23
C GLN A 135 -14.78 27.58 -6.86
N LEU A 136 -13.56 27.94 -6.47
CA LEU A 136 -13.03 27.67 -5.14
C LEU A 136 -13.37 28.80 -4.18
N ASP A 137 -13.46 28.46 -2.91
CA ASP A 137 -13.62 29.44 -1.83
C ASP A 137 -12.37 30.35 -1.77
N GLU A 138 -12.49 31.54 -1.18
CA GLU A 138 -11.40 32.54 -1.24
C GLU A 138 -10.09 32.04 -0.60
N ASN A 139 -10.19 31.24 0.46
CA ASN A 139 -9.03 30.76 1.22
C ASN A 139 -9.19 29.28 1.57
N PRO A 140 -8.12 28.48 1.46
CA PRO A 140 -8.14 27.10 1.91
C PRO A 140 -8.07 26.99 3.43
N TYR A 141 -8.55 25.87 3.96
CA TYR A 141 -8.47 25.54 5.37
C TYR A 141 -7.15 24.86 5.73
N LEU A 142 -6.52 25.34 6.80
CA LEU A 142 -5.28 24.78 7.33
C LEU A 142 -5.54 23.52 8.15
N LEU A 143 -5.01 22.39 7.69
CA LEU A 143 -5.00 21.11 8.38
C LEU A 143 -3.64 20.90 9.07
N LYS A 144 -3.63 20.16 10.19
CA LYS A 144 -2.41 19.95 10.98
C LYS A 144 -2.37 18.57 11.61
N SER A 145 -1.17 18.04 11.75
CA SER A 145 -0.88 16.87 12.59
C SER A 145 0.49 17.00 13.22
N SER A 146 0.70 16.26 14.32
CA SER A 146 2.02 16.11 14.95
C SER A 146 2.68 14.76 14.62
N LEU A 147 2.00 13.90 13.87
CA LEU A 147 2.55 12.62 13.45
C LEU A 147 3.49 12.81 12.25
N SER A 148 4.62 12.12 12.27
CA SER A 148 5.60 12.11 11.18
C SER A 148 6.42 10.84 11.20
N GLN A 149 7.05 10.53 10.06
CA GLN A 149 8.07 9.50 9.95
C GLN A 149 9.29 10.08 9.24
N GLY A 150 10.47 9.95 9.84
CA GLY A 150 11.68 10.59 9.32
C GLY A 150 11.60 12.13 9.29
N GLY A 151 10.76 12.74 10.13
CA GLY A 151 10.56 14.19 10.18
C GLY A 151 9.70 14.78 9.06
N ARG A 152 8.99 13.94 8.30
CA ARG A 152 8.03 14.28 7.24
C ARG A 152 6.63 13.72 7.56
N GLY A 153 5.58 14.41 7.17
CA GLY A 153 4.19 14.01 7.40
C GLY A 153 3.21 15.07 6.89
N MET A 154 1.92 14.75 6.83
CA MET A 154 0.91 15.60 6.19
C MET A 154 1.20 15.92 4.72
N GLU A 155 1.92 15.02 4.04
CA GLU A 155 2.11 15.07 2.59
C GLU A 155 0.97 14.24 1.98
N LEU A 156 -0.17 14.90 1.80
CA LEU A 156 -1.45 14.27 1.57
C LEU A 156 -1.69 14.04 0.06
N SER A 157 -1.55 12.80 -0.38
CA SER A 157 -1.49 12.45 -1.81
C SER A 157 -2.79 11.91 -2.41
N GLU A 158 -3.90 11.89 -1.66
CA GLU A 158 -5.25 11.67 -2.20
C GLU A 158 -6.33 12.10 -1.19
N LEU A 159 -7.52 12.43 -1.71
CA LEU A 159 -8.75 12.72 -0.97
C LEU A 159 -9.87 11.80 -1.47
N LEU A 160 -10.59 11.16 -0.55
CA LEU A 160 -11.74 10.32 -0.90
C LEU A 160 -12.82 10.27 0.17
N VAL A 161 -14.05 9.97 -0.23
CA VAL A 161 -15.13 9.59 0.68
C VAL A 161 -15.17 8.08 0.84
N PHE A 162 -15.21 7.60 2.07
CA PHE A 162 -15.33 6.19 2.40
C PHE A 162 -16.14 6.01 3.68
N ASP A 163 -17.17 5.16 3.65
CA ASP A 163 -18.04 4.87 4.81
C ASP A 163 -18.59 6.17 5.45
N GLY A 164 -19.17 7.04 4.61
CA GLY A 164 -19.75 8.32 5.00
C GLY A 164 -18.76 9.35 5.58
N LYS A 165 -17.44 9.14 5.41
CA LYS A 165 -16.38 9.99 5.99
C LYS A 165 -15.44 10.49 4.91
N LEU A 166 -14.97 11.73 5.08
CA LEU A 166 -13.89 12.29 4.27
C LEU A 166 -12.54 11.78 4.79
N CYS A 167 -11.73 11.24 3.89
CA CYS A 167 -10.47 10.59 4.18
C CYS A 167 -9.34 11.20 3.36
N ALA A 168 -8.13 11.29 3.92
CA ALA A 168 -6.92 11.62 3.19
C ALA A 168 -5.76 10.69 3.62
N VAL A 169 -4.80 10.46 2.72
CA VAL A 169 -3.68 9.53 2.95
C VAL A 169 -2.36 10.28 2.93
N ASP A 170 -1.50 10.04 3.92
CA ASP A 170 -0.15 10.63 4.03
C ASP A 170 0.89 9.65 3.47
N ASP A 171 1.57 10.03 2.38
CA ASP A 171 2.53 9.18 1.66
C ASP A 171 3.86 8.96 2.42
N ARG A 172 4.05 9.64 3.55
CA ARG A 172 5.26 9.52 4.39
C ARG A 172 5.05 8.52 5.49
N THR A 173 3.99 8.72 6.25
CA THR A 173 3.68 7.90 7.43
C THR A 173 2.86 6.67 7.07
N GLY A 174 2.24 6.64 5.88
CA GLY A 174 1.26 5.63 5.48
C GLY A 174 -0.06 5.76 6.26
N VAL A 175 -0.31 6.88 6.93
CA VAL A 175 -1.52 7.05 7.74
C VAL A 175 -2.69 7.51 6.88
N VAL A 176 -3.80 6.79 7.00
CA VAL A 176 -5.11 7.25 6.56
C VAL A 176 -5.74 8.06 7.68
N TYR A 177 -6.12 9.30 7.38
CA TYR A 177 -6.79 10.21 8.28
C TYR A 177 -8.25 10.35 7.93
N HIS A 178 -9.13 10.36 8.94
CA HIS A 178 -10.44 10.98 8.81
C HIS A 178 -10.31 12.50 8.99
N ILE A 179 -11.02 13.27 8.15
CA ILE A 179 -11.14 14.70 8.26
C ILE A 179 -12.50 15.02 8.91
N VAL A 180 -12.51 15.28 10.21
CA VAL A 180 -13.74 15.56 10.97
C VAL A 180 -13.69 16.98 11.50
N LYS A 181 -14.62 17.85 11.07
CA LYS A 181 -14.64 19.27 11.46
C LYS A 181 -13.26 19.93 11.29
N ARG A 182 -12.58 19.63 10.17
CA ARG A 182 -11.22 20.09 9.81
C ARG A 182 -10.10 19.63 10.76
N GLN A 183 -10.35 18.60 11.55
CA GLN A 183 -9.34 17.93 12.35
C GLN A 183 -8.90 16.65 11.66
N MET A 184 -7.58 16.40 11.67
CA MET A 184 -6.98 15.20 11.12
C MET A 184 -6.94 14.13 12.20
N ILE A 185 -7.80 13.12 12.09
CA ILE A 185 -7.90 12.03 13.06
C ILE A 185 -7.26 10.78 12.44
N PRO A 186 -6.08 10.33 12.93
CA PRO A 186 -5.47 9.09 12.44
C PRO A 186 -6.44 7.92 12.61
N TRP A 187 -6.60 7.11 11.57
CA TRP A 187 -7.49 5.95 11.59
C TRP A 187 -6.72 4.64 11.43
N VAL A 188 -6.02 4.47 10.30
CA VAL A 188 -5.27 3.25 9.97
C VAL A 188 -3.84 3.63 9.53
N VAL A 189 -2.86 2.79 9.85
CA VAL A 189 -1.46 2.94 9.40
C VAL A 189 -1.13 1.83 8.41
N LEU A 190 -0.59 2.19 7.25
CA LEU A 190 -0.26 1.28 6.17
C LEU A 190 1.25 1.08 6.11
N ALA A 191 1.70 -0.12 6.44
CA ALA A 191 3.10 -0.54 6.25
C ALA A 191 3.40 -0.78 4.76
N ASP A 192 4.64 -0.49 4.34
CA ASP A 192 5.07 -0.56 2.95
C ASP A 192 5.09 -2.01 2.40
N GLY A 193 4.98 -2.14 1.08
CA GLY A 193 5.01 -3.42 0.36
C GLY A 193 3.94 -4.42 0.83
N ASP A 194 4.39 -5.63 1.15
CA ASP A 194 3.58 -6.75 1.64
C ASP A 194 3.06 -6.59 3.08
N GLY A 195 3.39 -5.48 3.73
CA GLY A 195 3.03 -5.19 5.12
C GLY A 195 4.12 -5.53 6.14
N ASN A 196 5.22 -6.15 5.72
CA ASN A 196 6.34 -6.53 6.61
C ASN A 196 7.52 -5.53 6.56
N THR A 197 7.30 -4.33 6.03
CA THR A 197 8.31 -3.27 5.97
C THR A 197 8.03 -2.21 7.04
N PRO A 198 9.03 -1.79 7.85
CA PRO A 198 8.81 -0.83 8.96
C PRO A 198 8.53 0.61 8.52
N LYS A 199 8.70 0.91 7.23
CA LYS A 199 8.41 2.21 6.62
C LYS A 199 6.91 2.31 6.29
N GLY A 200 6.35 3.51 6.41
CA GLY A 200 5.02 3.82 5.88
C GLY A 200 4.94 3.61 4.36
N PHE A 201 3.80 3.12 3.91
CA PHE A 201 3.48 2.93 2.52
C PHE A 201 3.38 4.28 1.82
N LYS A 202 4.12 4.45 0.71
CA LYS A 202 4.05 5.64 -0.14
C LYS A 202 2.80 5.55 -1.01
N SER A 203 1.68 5.98 -0.42
CA SER A 203 0.35 6.03 -1.02
C SER A 203 0.26 7.19 -2.00
N GLU A 204 -0.26 6.95 -3.19
CA GLU A 204 -0.32 7.93 -4.28
C GLU A 204 -1.72 8.03 -4.91
N TRP A 205 -2.60 7.06 -4.63
CA TRP A 205 -3.99 7.09 -5.11
C TRP A 205 -4.87 6.23 -4.21
N ALA A 206 -6.17 6.52 -4.21
CA ALA A 206 -7.15 5.74 -3.49
C ALA A 206 -8.53 5.75 -4.15
N THR A 207 -9.28 4.66 -3.97
CA THR A 207 -10.66 4.53 -4.46
C THR A 207 -11.47 3.58 -3.58
N VAL A 208 -12.76 3.43 -3.86
CA VAL A 208 -13.66 2.52 -3.17
C VAL A 208 -14.16 1.47 -4.15
N LYS A 209 -14.11 0.20 -3.74
CA LYS A 209 -14.65 -0.94 -4.49
C LYS A 209 -15.17 -1.97 -3.51
N ASN A 210 -16.38 -2.48 -3.71
CA ASN A 210 -16.97 -3.53 -2.87
C ASN A 210 -16.88 -3.21 -1.37
N ASN A 211 -17.24 -1.98 -0.98
CA ASN A 211 -17.21 -1.46 0.40
C ASN A 211 -15.82 -1.48 1.06
N ARG A 212 -14.74 -1.52 0.27
CA ARG A 212 -13.36 -1.42 0.76
C ARG A 212 -12.66 -0.24 0.11
N MET A 213 -11.85 0.44 0.90
CA MET A 213 -10.92 1.46 0.41
C MET A 213 -9.68 0.75 -0.15
N TYR A 214 -9.37 1.00 -1.41
CA TYR A 214 -8.15 0.58 -2.06
C TYR A 214 -7.18 1.76 -2.07
N VAL A 215 -5.96 1.57 -1.58
CA VAL A 215 -4.88 2.58 -1.57
C VAL A 215 -3.67 1.99 -2.26
N GLY A 216 -3.24 2.59 -3.36
CA GLY A 216 -2.05 2.16 -4.08
C GLY A 216 -0.94 3.21 -4.08
N GLY A 217 0.24 2.80 -4.54
CA GLY A 217 1.41 3.65 -4.69
C GLY A 217 1.73 3.91 -6.15
N LEU A 218 3.00 4.24 -6.41
CA LEU A 218 3.50 4.64 -7.73
C LEU A 218 3.25 3.63 -8.86
N GLY A 219 3.07 2.34 -8.56
CA GLY A 219 2.75 1.33 -9.55
C GLY A 219 3.90 0.93 -10.49
N LYS A 220 5.14 1.29 -10.13
CA LYS A 220 6.37 0.81 -10.75
C LYS A 220 7.35 0.30 -9.71
N GLU A 221 8.39 -0.37 -10.17
CA GLU A 221 9.52 -0.77 -9.34
C GLU A 221 10.11 0.47 -8.61
N TRP A 222 10.46 0.29 -7.33
CA TRP A 222 11.26 1.30 -6.63
C TRP A 222 12.69 1.22 -7.15
N THR A 223 13.27 2.38 -7.45
CA THR A 223 14.59 2.49 -8.05
C THR A 223 15.42 3.52 -7.32
N SER A 224 16.75 3.38 -7.39
CA SER A 224 17.66 4.49 -7.09
C SER A 224 17.39 5.70 -8.00
N ILE A 225 18.03 6.84 -7.70
CA ILE A 225 17.88 8.06 -8.52
C ILE A 225 18.41 7.87 -9.97
N GLU A 226 19.27 6.88 -10.20
CA GLU A 226 19.79 6.47 -11.53
C GLU A 226 18.97 5.36 -12.21
N GLY A 227 17.87 4.92 -11.60
CA GLY A 227 16.95 3.94 -12.18
C GLY A 227 17.38 2.48 -11.99
N VAL A 228 18.17 2.17 -10.97
CA VAL A 228 18.51 0.78 -10.59
C VAL A 228 17.41 0.23 -9.68
N VAL A 229 16.79 -0.90 -10.05
CA VAL A 229 15.70 -1.51 -9.26
C VAL A 229 16.21 -1.99 -7.90
N GLU A 230 15.53 -1.59 -6.83
CA GLU A 230 15.84 -1.97 -5.45
C GLU A 230 14.79 -2.90 -4.87
N ASN A 231 13.51 -2.62 -5.11
CA ASN A 231 12.40 -3.43 -4.63
C ASN A 231 11.13 -3.17 -5.45
N LEU A 232 10.07 -3.86 -5.05
CA LEU A 232 8.79 -3.95 -5.72
C LEU A 232 7.66 -3.34 -4.88
N ASN A 233 7.97 -2.72 -3.73
CA ASN A 233 6.98 -2.26 -2.75
C ASN A 233 5.90 -1.31 -3.30
N PRO A 234 6.20 -0.33 -4.18
CA PRO A 234 5.18 0.59 -4.71
C PRO A 234 4.14 -0.06 -5.62
N GLN A 235 4.33 -1.33 -5.99
CA GLN A 235 3.39 -2.11 -6.79
C GLN A 235 2.47 -3.01 -5.95
N TRP A 236 2.51 -2.88 -4.63
CA TRP A 236 1.48 -3.42 -3.73
C TRP A 236 0.33 -2.43 -3.55
N VAL A 237 -0.87 -2.93 -3.31
CA VAL A 237 -2.07 -2.14 -2.99
C VAL A 237 -2.63 -2.59 -1.65
N LYS A 238 -3.15 -1.64 -0.86
CA LYS A 238 -3.74 -1.89 0.45
C LYS A 238 -5.26 -1.86 0.30
N SER A 239 -5.95 -2.89 0.79
CA SER A 239 -7.41 -2.96 0.79
C SER A 239 -7.91 -2.92 2.23
N ILE A 240 -8.67 -1.87 2.57
CA ILE A 240 -9.04 -1.52 3.93
C ILE A 240 -10.57 -1.63 4.06
N GLY A 241 -11.06 -2.42 5.00
CA GLY A 241 -12.50 -2.50 5.27
C GLY A 241 -12.99 -1.38 6.19
N PRO A 242 -14.32 -1.20 6.34
CA PRO A 242 -14.90 -0.15 7.18
C PRO A 242 -14.54 -0.27 8.66
N GLY A 243 -14.21 -1.48 9.13
CA GLY A 243 -13.68 -1.72 10.48
C GLY A 243 -12.20 -1.37 10.66
N GLY A 244 -11.49 -1.02 9.58
CA GLY A 244 -10.06 -0.73 9.58
C GLY A 244 -9.16 -1.95 9.37
N ASP A 245 -9.71 -3.11 9.00
CA ASP A 245 -8.91 -4.29 8.64
C ASP A 245 -8.15 -4.05 7.34
N VAL A 246 -6.84 -4.32 7.34
CA VAL A 246 -5.95 -4.08 6.19
C VAL A 246 -5.55 -5.40 5.54
N ARG A 247 -5.67 -5.46 4.22
CA ARG A 247 -5.12 -6.53 3.37
C ARG A 247 -4.07 -5.95 2.44
N HIS A 248 -3.01 -6.72 2.18
CA HIS A 248 -1.92 -6.35 1.28
C HIS A 248 -2.05 -7.18 0.00
N GLU A 249 -2.30 -6.53 -1.12
CA GLU A 249 -2.52 -7.16 -2.41
C GLU A 249 -1.35 -6.91 -3.35
N ASP A 250 -0.77 -7.98 -3.88
CA ASP A 250 0.25 -7.92 -4.91
C ASP A 250 -0.41 -7.52 -6.24
N TRP A 251 -0.02 -6.36 -6.77
CA TRP A 251 -0.57 -5.80 -8.01
C TRP A 251 0.48 -5.70 -9.14
N HIS A 252 1.66 -6.34 -9.00
CA HIS A 252 2.75 -6.23 -9.98
C HIS A 252 2.31 -6.62 -11.39
N VAL A 253 1.52 -7.69 -11.50
CA VAL A 253 1.02 -8.18 -12.79
C VAL A 253 0.07 -7.16 -13.42
N TYR A 254 -0.79 -6.50 -12.65
CA TYR A 254 -1.74 -5.51 -13.15
C TYR A 254 -1.05 -4.25 -13.67
N TYR A 255 -0.09 -3.73 -12.90
CA TYR A 255 0.74 -2.60 -13.35
C TYR A 255 1.55 -2.96 -14.61
N ASN A 256 2.15 -4.15 -14.67
CA ASN A 256 2.88 -4.60 -15.85
C ASN A 256 1.97 -4.79 -17.06
N ASN A 257 0.72 -5.23 -16.89
CA ASN A 257 -0.25 -5.32 -17.97
C ASN A 257 -0.62 -3.94 -18.52
N MET A 258 -0.80 -2.93 -17.66
CA MET A 258 -1.02 -1.55 -18.11
C MET A 258 0.19 -1.00 -18.87
N LYS A 259 1.40 -1.22 -18.36
CA LYS A 259 2.66 -0.86 -19.04
C LYS A 259 2.75 -1.48 -20.43
N LYS A 260 2.44 -2.78 -20.53
CA LYS A 260 2.40 -3.52 -21.80
C LYS A 260 1.31 -2.99 -22.75
N ALA A 261 0.12 -2.67 -22.24
CA ALA A 261 -0.98 -2.15 -23.05
C ALA A 261 -0.68 -0.78 -23.67
N ALA A 262 0.20 0.01 -23.06
CA ALA A 262 0.71 1.26 -23.60
C ALA A 262 1.98 1.10 -24.45
N ASP A 263 2.33 -0.12 -24.86
CA ASP A 263 3.55 -0.44 -25.62
C ASP A 263 4.85 0.06 -24.96
N ILE A 264 4.85 0.16 -23.63
CA ILE A 264 6.04 0.49 -22.85
C ILE A 264 6.66 -0.82 -22.36
N GLN A 265 7.97 -0.94 -22.54
CA GLN A 265 8.76 -2.10 -22.10
C GLN A 265 9.87 -1.61 -21.18
N PHE A 266 10.36 -2.48 -20.29
CA PHE A 266 11.53 -2.18 -19.48
C PHE A 266 12.72 -1.79 -20.39
N PRO A 267 13.48 -0.71 -20.09
CA PRO A 267 13.53 0.05 -18.82
C PRO A 267 12.52 1.21 -18.71
N GLY A 268 11.59 1.35 -19.66
CA GLY A 268 10.48 2.28 -19.56
C GLY A 268 9.52 1.98 -18.41
N TYR A 269 8.74 2.97 -18.01
CA TYR A 269 7.90 2.94 -16.81
C TYR A 269 6.66 3.84 -16.94
N ILE A 270 5.71 3.63 -16.03
CA ILE A 270 4.53 4.45 -15.81
C ILE A 270 4.45 4.74 -14.31
N ILE A 271 4.13 5.98 -13.94
CA ILE A 271 3.86 6.35 -12.54
C ILE A 271 2.37 6.65 -12.41
N HIS A 272 1.73 5.99 -11.44
CA HIS A 272 0.32 6.12 -11.13
C HIS A 272 0.14 6.94 -9.84
N GLU A 273 -0.53 8.08 -9.95
CA GLU A 273 -1.00 8.90 -8.81
C GLU A 273 -2.51 9.14 -8.90
N SER A 274 -3.21 8.39 -9.78
CA SER A 274 -4.65 8.40 -9.78
C SER A 274 -5.20 7.10 -10.35
N GLY A 275 -6.17 6.54 -9.64
CA GLY A 275 -6.80 5.27 -9.95
C GLY A 275 -8.20 5.23 -9.34
N GLY A 276 -9.18 4.75 -10.10
CA GLY A 276 -10.58 4.72 -9.68
C GLY A 276 -11.30 3.48 -10.18
N TRP A 277 -12.21 2.96 -9.37
CA TRP A 277 -13.14 1.90 -9.78
C TRP A 277 -14.50 2.50 -10.13
N SER A 278 -15.08 2.06 -11.24
CA SER A 278 -16.47 2.36 -11.59
C SER A 278 -17.33 1.12 -11.38
N GLU A 279 -18.27 1.20 -10.44
CA GLU A 279 -19.28 0.16 -10.24
C GLU A 279 -20.25 0.08 -11.44
N ILE A 280 -20.46 1.19 -12.17
CA ILE A 280 -21.36 1.22 -13.33
C ILE A 280 -20.74 0.49 -14.52
N HIS A 281 -19.46 0.74 -14.79
CA HIS A 281 -18.74 0.14 -15.91
C HIS A 281 -18.11 -1.21 -15.57
N GLN A 282 -18.05 -1.56 -14.27
CA GLN A 282 -17.31 -2.71 -13.75
C GLN A 282 -15.86 -2.73 -14.24
N ARG A 283 -15.22 -1.56 -14.19
CA ARG A 283 -13.89 -1.31 -14.75
C ARG A 283 -13.07 -0.37 -13.88
N TRP A 284 -11.76 -0.62 -13.90
CA TRP A 284 -10.75 0.27 -13.36
C TRP A 284 -10.39 1.35 -14.38
N PHE A 285 -10.16 2.55 -13.89
CA PHE A 285 -9.70 3.70 -14.67
C PHE A 285 -8.43 4.25 -14.03
N PHE A 286 -7.42 4.53 -14.84
CA PHE A 286 -6.17 5.16 -14.37
C PHE A 286 -5.78 6.30 -15.30
N LEU A 287 -5.41 7.43 -14.70
CA LEU A 287 -4.78 8.55 -15.38
C LEU A 287 -3.37 8.68 -14.79
N PRO A 288 -2.35 8.01 -15.37
CA PRO A 288 -0.99 8.08 -14.85
C PRO A 288 -0.45 9.51 -14.84
N ARG A 289 0.38 9.82 -13.85
CA ARG A 289 1.13 11.08 -13.79
C ARG A 289 2.18 11.12 -14.89
N ARG A 290 2.92 10.02 -15.04
CA ARG A 290 4.09 9.92 -15.92
C ARG A 290 4.06 8.67 -16.77
N ALA A 291 4.60 8.77 -17.99
CA ALA A 291 4.86 7.63 -18.86
C ALA A 291 6.15 7.87 -19.68
N SER A 292 7.00 6.85 -19.76
CA SER A 292 8.29 6.95 -20.45
C SER A 292 8.70 5.61 -21.06
N HIS A 293 9.21 5.65 -22.30
CA HIS A 293 9.92 4.51 -22.91
C HIS A 293 11.40 4.43 -22.47
N LEU A 294 11.91 5.45 -21.78
CA LEU A 294 13.28 5.53 -21.29
C LEU A 294 13.35 5.17 -19.81
N ARG A 295 14.56 4.80 -19.37
CA ARG A 295 14.86 4.52 -17.95
C ARG A 295 14.51 5.72 -17.05
N TYR A 296 13.98 5.41 -15.88
CA TYR A 296 13.74 6.40 -14.83
C TYR A 296 15.02 7.10 -14.38
N THR A 297 14.95 8.42 -14.30
CA THR A 297 15.85 9.25 -13.48
C THR A 297 15.02 10.41 -12.94
N GLU A 298 15.25 10.81 -11.70
CA GLU A 298 14.47 11.86 -11.02
C GLU A 298 14.37 13.15 -11.85
N LYS A 299 15.50 13.63 -12.37
CA LYS A 299 15.56 14.87 -13.18
C LYS A 299 14.76 14.80 -14.47
N GLU A 300 14.84 13.67 -15.19
CA GLU A 300 14.13 13.53 -16.47
C GLU A 300 12.63 13.29 -16.26
N ASP A 301 12.24 12.75 -15.10
CA ASP A 301 10.85 12.43 -14.76
C ASP A 301 9.95 13.67 -14.66
N GLU A 302 10.49 14.82 -14.24
CA GLU A 302 9.82 16.13 -14.26
C GLU A 302 9.20 16.48 -15.62
N ARG A 303 9.73 15.87 -16.70
CA ARG A 303 9.31 16.09 -18.10
C ARG A 303 8.67 14.86 -18.76
N ARG A 304 8.17 13.90 -17.96
CA ARG A 304 7.49 12.68 -18.43
C ARG A 304 5.97 12.71 -18.21
N GLY A 305 5.38 13.90 -18.05
CA GLY A 305 3.92 14.09 -18.07
C GLY A 305 3.28 13.40 -19.27
N THR A 306 2.06 12.90 -19.08
CA THR A 306 1.36 12.04 -20.04
C THR A 306 -0.12 12.42 -20.15
N ASP A 307 -0.74 12.04 -21.26
CA ASP A 307 -2.17 12.21 -21.56
C ASP A 307 -2.92 10.87 -21.58
N LEU A 308 -2.27 9.78 -21.19
CA LEU A 308 -2.86 8.44 -21.20
C LEU A 308 -4.02 8.30 -20.22
N MET A 309 -5.02 7.52 -20.62
CA MET A 309 -6.06 6.96 -19.75
C MET A 309 -6.20 5.48 -20.02
N PHE A 310 -6.09 4.67 -18.97
CA PHE A 310 -6.36 3.24 -19.02
C PHE A 310 -7.80 2.96 -18.57
N ILE A 311 -8.48 2.07 -19.29
CA ILE A 311 -9.76 1.49 -18.86
C ILE A 311 -9.62 -0.03 -18.88
N ALA A 312 -9.55 -0.65 -17.71
CA ALA A 312 -9.29 -2.07 -17.56
C ALA A 312 -10.47 -2.81 -16.94
N ASN A 313 -10.72 -4.06 -17.37
CA ASN A 313 -11.59 -4.95 -16.59
C ASN A 313 -10.95 -5.30 -15.23
N GLU A 314 -11.72 -5.91 -14.33
CA GLU A 314 -11.29 -6.21 -12.96
C GLU A 314 -9.97 -7.01 -12.87
N LYS A 315 -9.69 -7.87 -13.85
CA LYS A 315 -8.49 -8.72 -13.91
C LYS A 315 -7.35 -8.16 -14.74
N PHE A 316 -7.49 -6.94 -15.28
CA PHE A 316 -6.51 -6.32 -16.19
C PHE A 316 -6.09 -7.22 -17.35
N THR A 317 -7.04 -8.01 -17.88
CA THR A 317 -6.84 -8.85 -19.08
C THR A 317 -7.39 -8.20 -20.35
N ASP A 318 -8.32 -7.25 -20.20
CA ASP A 318 -8.83 -6.37 -21.25
C ASP A 318 -8.58 -4.93 -20.83
N ILE A 319 -7.63 -4.27 -21.49
CA ILE A 319 -7.19 -2.90 -21.19
C ILE A 319 -7.32 -2.06 -22.45
N LYS A 320 -8.12 -1.00 -22.37
CA LYS A 320 -8.21 0.03 -23.41
C LYS A 320 -7.33 1.21 -23.01
N VAL A 321 -6.55 1.71 -23.97
CA VAL A 321 -5.73 2.90 -23.81
C VAL A 321 -6.34 4.03 -24.64
N LYS A 322 -6.51 5.20 -24.02
CA LYS A 322 -7.01 6.43 -24.64
C LYS A 322 -6.03 7.57 -24.34
N HIS A 323 -6.15 8.65 -25.11
CA HIS A 323 -5.44 9.91 -24.88
C HIS A 323 -6.45 11.01 -24.56
N ILE A 324 -6.18 11.81 -23.53
CA ILE A 324 -7.09 12.81 -22.99
C ILE A 324 -6.47 14.20 -23.11
N GLY A 325 -7.04 15.01 -24.00
CA GLY A 325 -6.61 16.38 -24.22
C GLY A 325 -5.26 16.46 -24.93
N GLU A 326 -4.53 17.54 -24.67
CA GLU A 326 -3.20 17.77 -25.24
C GLU A 326 -2.11 17.32 -24.26
N LEU A 327 -1.10 16.62 -24.79
CA LEU A 327 0.06 16.20 -24.01
C LEU A 327 0.87 17.39 -23.52
N SER A 328 0.96 17.54 -22.20
CA SER A 328 1.96 18.39 -21.54
C SER A 328 3.06 17.53 -20.94
N LYS A 329 4.31 17.82 -21.28
CA LYS A 329 5.46 17.08 -20.74
C LYS A 329 5.67 17.33 -19.25
N THR A 330 5.20 18.46 -18.72
CA THR A 330 5.50 18.90 -17.35
C THR A 330 4.34 18.65 -16.40
N ARG A 331 3.11 18.62 -16.92
CA ARG A 331 1.88 18.37 -16.14
C ARG A 331 1.52 16.89 -16.17
N GLY A 332 1.40 16.28 -15.01
CA GLY A 332 0.92 14.90 -14.86
C GLY A 332 -0.37 14.86 -14.05
N PHE A 333 -1.26 13.91 -14.35
CA PHE A 333 -2.46 13.69 -13.55
C PHE A 333 -2.10 13.29 -12.11
N SER A 334 -2.77 13.91 -11.14
CA SER A 334 -2.52 13.72 -9.71
C SER A 334 -3.74 13.24 -8.92
N SER A 335 -4.95 13.33 -9.48
CA SER A 335 -6.17 12.73 -8.90
C SER A 335 -7.31 12.84 -9.93
N PHE A 336 -8.33 11.99 -9.82
CA PHE A 336 -9.59 12.18 -10.52
C PHE A 336 -10.76 11.57 -9.77
N LYS A 337 -11.97 12.01 -10.10
CA LYS A 337 -13.23 11.39 -9.68
C LYS A 337 -14.23 11.40 -10.84
N PHE A 338 -15.12 10.41 -10.87
CA PHE A 338 -16.31 10.48 -11.70
C PHE A 338 -17.27 11.51 -11.12
N ILE A 339 -17.84 12.36 -11.97
CA ILE A 339 -18.84 13.32 -11.52
C ILE A 339 -20.13 12.55 -11.19
N PRO A 340 -20.68 12.67 -9.96
CA PRO A 340 -21.93 12.01 -9.59
C PRO A 340 -23.06 12.41 -10.53
N GLU A 341 -24.09 11.57 -10.64
CA GLU A 341 -25.24 11.79 -11.54
C GLU A 341 -24.86 11.83 -13.04
N THR A 342 -23.69 11.33 -13.42
CA THR A 342 -23.25 11.22 -14.83
C THR A 342 -23.10 9.80 -15.36
N ASN A 343 -23.53 8.79 -14.59
CA ASN A 343 -23.30 7.37 -14.90
C ASN A 343 -21.83 7.05 -15.23
N ASP A 344 -20.92 7.65 -14.47
CA ASP A 344 -19.47 7.57 -14.65
C ASP A 344 -19.02 7.91 -16.09
N GLN A 345 -19.78 8.75 -16.81
CA GLN A 345 -19.43 9.18 -18.16
C GLN A 345 -18.51 10.40 -18.16
N VAL A 346 -18.49 11.17 -17.08
CA VAL A 346 -17.73 12.42 -16.96
C VAL A 346 -16.75 12.32 -15.80
N ILE A 347 -15.51 12.73 -16.05
CA ILE A 347 -14.42 12.76 -15.08
C ILE A 347 -14.02 14.21 -14.83
N VAL A 348 -13.84 14.58 -13.57
CA VAL A 348 -13.02 15.73 -13.15
C VAL A 348 -11.64 15.22 -12.74
N ALA A 349 -10.58 15.85 -13.22
CA ALA A 349 -9.21 15.45 -12.93
C ALA A 349 -8.32 16.65 -12.58
N LEU A 350 -7.39 16.42 -11.66
CA LEU A 350 -6.30 17.32 -11.35
C LEU A 350 -5.04 16.91 -12.11
N LYS A 351 -4.25 17.91 -12.49
CA LYS A 351 -2.85 17.74 -12.86
C LYS A 351 -1.98 18.61 -11.97
N SER A 352 -0.82 18.12 -11.55
CA SER A 352 0.23 18.94 -10.94
C SER A 352 1.46 19.03 -11.83
N GLU A 353 2.18 20.14 -11.67
CA GLU A 353 3.38 20.51 -12.40
C GLU A 353 4.48 20.81 -11.41
N GLU A 354 5.64 20.20 -11.63
CA GLU A 354 6.85 20.41 -10.84
C GLU A 354 8.01 20.50 -11.81
N VAL A 355 8.54 21.71 -12.02
CA VAL A 355 9.65 21.91 -12.95
C VAL A 355 10.61 22.90 -12.33
N SER A 356 11.82 22.42 -12.02
CA SER A 356 12.89 23.28 -11.48
C SER A 356 12.43 24.11 -10.26
N GLY A 357 11.63 23.50 -9.39
CA GLY A 357 11.09 24.11 -8.17
C GLY A 357 9.85 24.99 -8.34
N LYS A 358 9.34 25.19 -9.57
CA LYS A 358 8.02 25.80 -9.78
C LYS A 358 6.94 24.74 -9.63
N ILE A 359 5.94 25.05 -8.82
CA ILE A 359 4.82 24.15 -8.49
C ILE A 359 3.52 24.80 -8.94
N ALA A 360 2.66 24.05 -9.61
CA ALA A 360 1.30 24.49 -9.95
C ALA A 360 0.34 23.30 -10.06
N SER A 361 -0.94 23.57 -9.84
CA SER A 361 -2.03 22.62 -10.11
C SER A 361 -3.07 23.18 -11.07
N TYR A 362 -3.69 22.26 -11.80
CA TYR A 362 -4.68 22.54 -12.83
C TYR A 362 -5.84 21.55 -12.72
N LEU A 363 -7.04 21.97 -13.12
CA LEU A 363 -8.24 21.13 -13.16
C LEU A 363 -8.80 21.07 -14.58
N THR A 364 -9.21 19.88 -15.02
CA THR A 364 -9.89 19.65 -16.30
C THR A 364 -11.09 18.72 -16.12
N ILE A 365 -12.08 18.83 -17.01
CA ILE A 365 -13.27 17.97 -17.01
C ILE A 365 -13.47 17.43 -18.42
N PHE A 366 -13.69 16.12 -18.54
CA PHE A 366 -13.82 15.45 -19.82
C PHE A 366 -14.70 14.20 -19.71
N LYS A 367 -15.22 13.74 -20.85
CA LYS A 367 -15.95 12.48 -20.94
C LYS A 367 -15.00 11.30 -21.07
N ILE A 368 -15.41 10.11 -20.64
CA ILE A 368 -14.61 8.86 -20.76
C ILE A 368 -14.30 8.48 -22.21
N ASP A 369 -15.01 9.04 -23.19
CA ASP A 369 -14.70 8.88 -24.60
C ASP A 369 -13.48 9.71 -25.06
N GLY A 370 -13.08 10.72 -24.30
CA GLY A 370 -11.99 11.66 -24.56
C GLY A 370 -12.43 13.10 -24.87
N LYS A 371 -13.74 13.37 -24.97
CA LYS A 371 -14.24 14.72 -25.27
C LYS A 371 -14.03 15.65 -24.07
N ILE A 372 -13.21 16.69 -24.27
CA ILE A 372 -13.00 17.75 -23.27
C ILE A 372 -14.26 18.61 -23.11
N ILE A 373 -14.70 18.79 -21.87
CA ILE A 373 -15.80 19.69 -21.46
C ILE A 373 -15.22 20.99 -20.92
N LEU A 374 -14.24 20.88 -20.02
CA LEU A 374 -13.49 22.01 -19.45
C LEU A 374 -12.00 21.80 -19.72
N LYS A 375 -11.40 22.68 -20.52
CA LYS A 375 -9.94 22.71 -20.71
C LYS A 375 -9.24 22.99 -19.37
N GLU A 376 -7.97 22.60 -19.27
CA GLU A 376 -7.15 22.84 -18.08
C GLU A 376 -7.25 24.31 -17.62
N LYS A 377 -7.78 24.50 -16.41
CA LYS A 377 -7.81 25.79 -15.70
C LYS A 377 -6.87 25.73 -14.52
N TYR A 378 -6.12 26.80 -14.32
CA TYR A 378 -5.21 26.96 -13.18
C TYR A 378 -5.97 26.97 -11.85
N VAL A 379 -5.41 26.29 -10.85
CA VAL A 379 -5.99 26.11 -9.50
C VAL A 379 -5.18 26.85 -8.43
N GLY A 380 -3.86 26.76 -8.47
CA GLY A 380 -2.99 27.38 -7.47
C GLY A 380 -1.52 26.96 -7.58
N ASP A 381 -0.65 27.64 -6.83
CA ASP A 381 0.83 27.46 -6.82
C ASP A 381 1.28 26.39 -5.81
N VAL A 382 0.46 25.37 -5.59
CA VAL A 382 0.74 24.20 -4.72
C VAL A 382 0.28 22.93 -5.43
N LYS A 383 0.81 21.77 -5.02
CA LYS A 383 0.35 20.48 -5.56
C LYS A 383 -0.96 20.09 -4.88
N TYR A 384 -2.06 20.21 -5.58
CA TYR A 384 -3.29 19.51 -5.22
C TYR A 384 -3.23 18.08 -5.80
N GLU A 385 -3.19 17.09 -4.90
CA GLU A 385 -3.02 15.66 -5.20
C GLU A 385 -4.26 14.84 -4.82
N GLY A 386 -5.35 15.48 -4.41
CA GLY A 386 -6.62 14.79 -4.24
C GLY A 386 -7.78 15.72 -4.52
N ILE A 387 -8.78 15.21 -5.23
CA ILE A 387 -10.07 15.87 -5.43
C ILE A 387 -11.18 14.91 -5.02
N GLU A 388 -12.21 15.44 -4.35
CA GLU A 388 -13.39 14.66 -4.00
C GLU A 388 -14.66 15.52 -3.91
N PHE A 389 -15.82 14.88 -4.12
CA PHE A 389 -17.14 15.43 -3.87
C PHE A 389 -17.51 15.26 -2.38
N ILE A 390 -17.61 16.39 -1.67
CA ILE A 390 -17.75 16.46 -0.19
C ILE A 390 -19.08 17.05 0.26
#